data_AF-A0A6I3LET9-F1
#
_entry.id   AF-A0A6I3LET9-F1
#
_cell.length_a   1.000
_cell.length_b   1.000
_cell.length_c   1.000
_cell.angle_alpha   90.00
_cell.angle_beta   90.00
_cell.angle_gamma   90.00
#
_symmetry.space_group_name_H-M   'P 1'
#
loop_
_entity.id
_entity.type
_entity.pdbx_description
1 polymer ?
#
loop_
_entity_poly.entity_id
_entity_poly.type
_entity_poly.pdbx_seq_one_letter_code
_entity_poly.pdbx_strand_id
1 'polypeptide(L)'
;DINLRILSDERVFKLEYGEAHLAIRLGKMPDEPDNIVIPLGRFRNAIHGSPAYFAAHGKPQSAEDLARHKFVMQIGDSVRAPF
;
A
#
# COMPACT_ATOMS: atom_id res chain seq x y z
N ASP A 1 -7.91 -4.06 31.39
CA ASP A 1 -6.78 -3.88 30.47
C ASP A 1 -7.04 -4.52 29.12
N ILE A 2 -6.57 -3.87 28.05
CA ILE A 2 -6.62 -4.40 26.68
C ILE A 2 -5.20 -4.82 26.30
N ASN A 3 -5.02 -6.06 25.84
CA ASN A 3 -3.75 -6.53 25.29
C ASN A 3 -3.77 -6.40 23.77
N LEU A 4 -2.78 -5.71 23.19
CA LEU A 4 -2.67 -5.48 21.75
C LEU A 4 -1.49 -6.29 21.18
N ARG A 5 -1.78 -7.11 20.17
CA ARG A 5 -0.77 -7.80 19.36
C ARG A 5 -0.96 -7.40 17.90
N ILE A 6 0.10 -6.87 17.28
CA ILE A 6 0.08 -6.44 15.89
C ILE A 6 0.79 -7.51 15.05
N LEU A 7 0.11 -7.95 13.99
CA LEU A 7 0.62 -8.88 12.98
C LEU A 7 0.60 -8.15 11.64
N SER A 8 1.68 -8.27 10.86
CA SER A 8 1.79 -7.70 9.51
C SER A 8 2.37 -8.74 8.57
N ASP A 9 1.74 -8.92 7.42
CA ASP A 9 2.11 -9.86 6.37
C ASP A 9 1.55 -9.31 5.04
N GLU A 10 2.10 -9.74 3.91
CA GLU A 10 1.54 -9.44 2.58
C GLU A 10 0.27 -10.25 2.32
N ARG A 11 0.15 -11.45 2.92
CA ARG A 11 -1.03 -12.31 2.77
C ARG A 11 -2.22 -11.76 3.55
N VAL A 12 -3.42 -12.06 3.05
CA VAL A 12 -4.65 -11.75 3.76
C VAL A 12 -4.84 -12.73 4.92
N PHE A 13 -4.78 -12.23 6.15
CA PHE A 13 -5.17 -13.00 7.33
C PHE A 13 -6.67 -13.31 7.29
N LYS A 14 -6.99 -14.57 7.55
CA LYS A 14 -8.34 -15.09 7.53
C LYS A 14 -8.97 -15.01 8.91
N LEU A 15 -9.89 -14.06 9.06
CA LEU A 15 -10.59 -13.82 10.32
C LEU A 15 -11.51 -14.99 10.65
N GLU A 16 -12.05 -15.67 9.63
CA GLU A 16 -12.94 -16.82 9.78
C GLU A 16 -12.24 -18.05 10.39
N TYR A 17 -10.91 -18.14 10.31
CA TYR A 17 -10.10 -19.18 10.95
C TYR A 17 -9.45 -18.70 12.27
N GLY A 18 -9.77 -17.49 12.74
CA GLY A 18 -9.24 -16.95 13.99
C GLY A 18 -7.78 -16.49 13.93
N GLU A 19 -7.21 -16.26 12.75
CA GLU A 19 -5.83 -15.77 12.62
C GLU A 19 -5.64 -14.37 13.23
N ALA A 20 -6.71 -13.57 13.28
CA ALA A 20 -6.75 -12.28 13.96
C ALA A 20 -8.19 -11.95 14.39
N HIS A 21 -8.33 -11.00 15.33
CA HIS A 21 -9.64 -10.45 15.73
C HIS A 21 -10.09 -9.27 14.85
N LEU A 22 -9.13 -8.54 14.27
CA LEU A 22 -9.36 -7.37 13.43
C LEU A 22 -8.35 -7.36 12.29
N ALA A 23 -8.77 -6.92 11.10
CA ALA A 23 -7.88 -6.69 9.97
C ALA A 23 -8.02 -5.24 9.49
N ILE A 24 -6.88 -4.55 9.34
CA ILE A 24 -6.80 -3.26 8.65
C ILE A 24 -6.18 -3.52 7.29
N ARG A 25 -6.95 -3.31 6.23
CA ARG A 25 -6.55 -3.61 4.85
C ARG A 25 -6.59 -2.33 4.01
N LEU A 26 -5.53 -2.09 3.24
CA LEU A 26 -5.57 -1.18 2.09
C LEU A 26 -6.01 -1.98 0.87
N GLY A 27 -6.96 -1.49 0.09
CA GLY A 27 -7.39 -2.15 -1.15
C GLY A 27 -8.90 -2.19 -1.32
N LYS A 28 -9.36 -3.11 -2.18
CA LYS A 28 -10.78 -3.35 -2.43
C LYS A 28 -11.48 -3.87 -1.17
N MET A 29 -12.80 -3.65 -1.10
CA MET A 29 -13.64 -4.27 -0.11
C MET A 29 -13.51 -5.79 -0.21
N PRO A 30 -13.36 -6.52 0.92
CA PRO A 30 -13.33 -7.98 0.88
C PRO A 30 -14.65 -8.57 0.40
N ASP A 31 -14.56 -9.72 -0.27
CA ASP A 31 -15.71 -10.49 -0.75
C ASP A 31 -16.27 -11.47 0.31
N GLU A 32 -15.59 -11.58 1.46
CA GLU A 32 -16.02 -12.45 2.56
C GLU A 32 -17.32 -11.92 3.20
N PRO A 33 -18.44 -12.67 3.13
CA PRO A 33 -19.77 -12.16 3.47
C PRO A 33 -19.98 -11.93 4.98
N ASP A 34 -19.25 -12.65 5.83
CA ASP A 34 -19.39 -12.59 7.29
C ASP A 34 -18.59 -11.44 7.92
N ASN A 35 -17.74 -10.77 7.13
CA ASN A 35 -16.92 -9.66 7.63
C ASN A 35 -17.73 -8.36 7.68
N ILE A 36 -17.75 -7.74 8.87
CA ILE A 36 -18.24 -6.36 9.01
C ILE A 36 -17.12 -5.40 8.58
N VAL A 37 -17.35 -4.66 7.51
CA VAL A 37 -16.37 -3.71 6.94
C VAL A 37 -16.69 -2.29 7.37
N ILE A 38 -15.71 -1.61 7.97
CA ILE A 38 -15.80 -0.18 8.32
C ILE A 38 -14.80 0.60 7.44
N PRO A 39 -15.27 1.53 6.59
CA PRO A 39 -14.38 2.39 5.82
C PRO A 39 -13.58 3.33 6.73
N LEU A 40 -12.26 3.24 6.71
CA LEU A 40 -11.38 4.12 7.50
C LEU A 40 -11.00 5.41 6.75
N GLY A 41 -10.95 5.35 5.42
CA GLY A 41 -10.60 6.51 4.59
C GLY A 41 -10.12 6.14 3.20
N ARG A 42 -9.70 7.16 2.43
CA ARG A 42 -9.10 7.01 1.11
C ARG A 42 -7.64 7.43 1.17
N PHE A 43 -6.75 6.57 0.70
CA PHE A 43 -5.32 6.87 0.59
C PHE A 43 -5.03 7.48 -0.78
N ARG A 44 -4.30 8.60 -0.79
CA ARG A 44 -3.82 9.23 -2.03
C ARG A 44 -2.36 8.86 -2.21
N ASN A 45 -2.05 8.28 -3.37
CA ASN A 45 -0.68 8.00 -3.77
C ASN A 45 -0.10 9.19 -4.53
N ALA A 46 1.20 9.43 -4.35
CA ALA A 46 1.94 10.42 -5.12
C ALA A 46 3.35 9.90 -5.39
N ILE A 47 3.96 10.40 -6.46
CA ILE A 47 5.37 10.13 -6.76
C ILE A 47 6.22 11.02 -5.88
N HIS A 48 7.16 10.40 -5.17
CA HIS A 48 8.11 11.08 -4.32
C HIS A 48 9.54 10.72 -4.73
N GLY A 49 10.46 11.64 -4.49
CA GLY A 49 11.88 11.42 -4.65
C GLY A 49 12.64 12.21 -3.58
N SER A 50 13.83 11.75 -3.24
CA SER A 50 14.65 12.45 -2.25
C SER A 50 15.17 13.77 -2.83
N PRO A 51 15.36 14.83 -2.01
CA PRO A 51 15.95 16.08 -2.47
C PRO A 51 17.31 15.88 -3.15
N ALA A 52 18.14 14.97 -2.61
CA ALA A 52 19.46 14.66 -3.17
C ALA A 52 19.37 14.05 -4.59
N TYR A 53 18.38 13.19 -4.83
CA TYR A 53 18.15 12.61 -6.15
C TYR A 53 17.74 13.69 -7.17
N PHE A 54 16.81 14.57 -6.80
CA PHE A 54 16.38 15.66 -7.69
C PHE A 54 17.48 16.72 -7.91
N ALA A 55 18.40 16.92 -6.96
CA ALA A 55 19.56 17.78 -7.17
C ALA A 55 20.51 17.21 -8.25
N ALA A 56 20.67 15.89 -8.32
CA ALA A 56 21.54 15.23 -9.30
C ALA A 56 20.86 14.99 -10.66
N HIS A 57 19.55 14.78 -10.68
CA HIS A 57 18.81 14.34 -11.88
C HIS A 57 17.76 15.34 -12.38
N GLY A 58 17.55 16.45 -11.68
CA GLY A 58 16.46 17.39 -11.95
C GLY A 58 15.12 16.92 -11.37
N LYS A 59 14.17 17.84 -11.21
CA LYS A 59 12.78 17.53 -10.81
C LYS A 59 11.90 17.42 -12.07
N PRO A 60 11.14 16.34 -12.27
CA PRO A 60 10.25 16.20 -13.42
C PRO A 60 9.18 17.30 -13.40
N GLN A 61 8.89 17.89 -14.57
CA GLN A 61 7.86 18.91 -14.77
C GLN A 61 6.64 18.34 -15.48
N SER A 62 6.81 17.25 -16.23
CA SER A 62 5.72 16.51 -16.88
C SER A 62 5.81 15.01 -16.62
N ALA A 63 4.79 14.27 -17.05
CA ALA A 63 4.79 12.81 -16.93
C ALA A 63 5.85 12.17 -17.85
N GLU A 64 6.13 12.76 -19.00
CA GLU A 64 7.12 12.29 -19.97
C GLU A 64 8.54 12.35 -19.40
N ASP A 65 8.83 13.33 -18.53
CA ASP A 65 10.13 13.45 -17.85
C ASP A 65 10.42 12.23 -16.97
N LEU A 66 9.38 11.57 -16.45
CA LEU A 66 9.53 10.40 -15.58
C LEU A 66 10.25 9.25 -16.28
N ALA A 67 10.16 9.12 -17.61
CA ALA A 67 10.86 8.09 -18.38
C ALA A 67 12.39 8.16 -18.23
N ARG A 68 12.93 9.31 -17.80
CA ARG A 68 14.36 9.54 -17.59
C ARG A 68 14.81 9.29 -16.14
N HIS A 69 13.86 8.99 -15.23
CA HIS A 69 14.14 8.76 -13.82
C HIS A 69 14.11 7.28 -13.47
N LYS A 70 14.90 6.91 -12.46
CA LYS A 70 14.90 5.58 -11.86
C LYS A 70 13.76 5.43 -10.88
N PHE A 71 13.02 4.34 -10.99
CA PHE A 71 11.94 3.98 -10.07
C PHE A 71 12.39 2.87 -9.13
N VAL A 72 11.98 2.99 -7.86
CA VAL A 72 12.05 1.90 -6.90
C VAL A 72 10.63 1.37 -6.76
N MET A 73 10.42 0.12 -7.15
CA MET A 73 9.12 -0.54 -7.11
C MET A 73 9.23 -1.85 -6.34
N GLN A 74 8.08 -2.32 -5.82
CA GLN A 74 7.99 -3.67 -5.27
C GLN A 74 8.26 -4.68 -6.40
N ILE A 75 8.94 -5.78 -6.07
CA ILE A 75 9.26 -6.86 -7.01
C ILE A 75 8.30 -8.02 -6.69
N GLY A 76 7.59 -8.55 -7.70
CA GLY A 76 6.73 -9.75 -7.57
C GLY A 76 5.31 -9.56 -8.15
N ASP A 77 4.52 -10.63 -8.19
CA ASP A 77 3.16 -10.60 -8.77
C ASP A 77 2.16 -9.77 -7.94
N SER A 78 2.54 -9.43 -6.71
CA SER A 78 1.82 -8.56 -5.78
C SER A 78 2.15 -7.07 -5.96
N VAL A 79 2.71 -6.66 -7.11
CA VAL A 79 2.90 -5.23 -7.44
C VAL A 79 1.55 -4.54 -7.41
N ARG A 80 1.24 -3.90 -6.27
CA ARG A 80 0.20 -2.89 -6.16
C ARG A 80 0.72 -1.59 -6.75
N ALA A 81 1.07 -1.60 -8.02
CA ALA A 81 1.16 -0.37 -8.79
C ALA A 81 -0.13 -0.27 -9.61
N PRO A 82 -1.16 0.45 -9.11
CA PRO A 82 -2.21 0.95 -9.97
C PRO A 82 -1.71 2.30 -10.49
N PHE A 83 -1.15 2.31 -11.70
CA PHE A 83 -1.29 3.49 -12.55
C PHE A 83 -2.29 3.13 -13.64
#